data_AF-Q4N4D6-F1
#
_entry.id   AF-Q4N4D6-F1
#
_cell.length_a   1.000
_cell.length_b   1.000
_cell.length_c   1.000
_cell.angle_alpha   90.00
_cell.angle_beta   90.00
_cell.angle_gamma   90.00
#
_symmetry.space_group_name_H-M   'P 1'
#
loop_
_entity.id
_entity.type
_entity.pdbx_description
1 polymer ?
#
loop_
_entity_poly.entity_id
_entity_poly.type
_entity_poly.pdbx_seq_one_letter_code
_entity_poly.pdbx_strand_id
1 'polypeptide(L)'
;MIVQVIYVLSFYLCLCHSDSIVLDISKDVDFDRFHIEKKSNSKVTTHKYYSKDDFKIAKVVDGECVIWDGGVKGEVCVSVTEHLIDNSSLNLHIKVLGLNKENSDFYYEKRGKTWAQTDLKKSESYYHLNQFLEVKLVKFDLNSKPDRELFKVERTNKNGIIKRVLSPKIGVKVTSVENKNEKFWEKNENTSFFQISISYIGNEAILAELILQKNKGLEYRYFENKNEHWVEIPPKSYVEKSKGNDLHFPHYDINNLDLTKFSVKEYEVLGINTIVYTPIRGTTILNIVEGNIPIWATKGGNCVDKIWLYSRGGKYLTTILRVIDSNERQRLINYKRLDGEWKLVVSEEL
;
A
#
# COMPACT_ATOMS: atom_id res chain seq x y z
N MET A 1 -60.55 33.56 1.13
CA MET A 1 -59.78 32.36 1.48
C MET A 1 -59.01 31.93 0.24
N ILE A 2 -57.69 32.20 0.26
CA ILE A 2 -56.61 31.68 -0.60
C ILE A 2 -56.76 31.87 -2.13
N VAL A 3 -56.02 32.84 -2.67
CA VAL A 3 -55.48 32.78 -4.03
C VAL A 3 -53.96 32.68 -3.90
N GLN A 4 -53.41 31.54 -4.28
CA GLN A 4 -51.97 31.30 -4.38
C GLN A 4 -51.41 32.09 -5.56
N VAL A 5 -50.50 33.03 -5.28
CA VAL A 5 -49.63 33.65 -6.27
C VAL A 5 -48.33 32.85 -6.28
N ILE A 6 -48.07 32.15 -7.39
CA ILE A 6 -46.83 31.42 -7.62
C ILE A 6 -45.76 32.44 -8.02
N TYR A 7 -44.77 32.65 -7.16
CA TYR A 7 -43.53 33.34 -7.52
C TYR A 7 -42.64 32.37 -8.31
N VAL A 8 -42.45 32.65 -9.60
CA VAL A 8 -41.38 32.03 -10.39
C VAL A 8 -40.07 32.73 -10.01
N LEU A 9 -39.33 32.17 -9.05
CA LEU A 9 -37.91 32.50 -8.88
C LEU A 9 -37.13 31.80 -9.99
N SER A 10 -36.73 32.55 -11.00
CA SER A 10 -35.70 32.14 -11.94
C SER A 10 -34.36 32.10 -11.19
N PHE A 11 -34.02 30.94 -10.63
CA PHE A 11 -32.66 30.64 -10.23
C PHE A 11 -31.80 30.62 -11.50
N TYR A 12 -31.06 31.70 -11.72
CA TYR A 12 -29.89 31.67 -12.58
C TYR A 12 -28.94 30.62 -12.01
N LEU A 13 -28.95 29.43 -12.60
CA LEU A 13 -27.83 28.51 -12.58
C LEU A 13 -26.68 29.22 -13.29
N CYS A 14 -25.92 30.02 -12.53
CA CYS A 14 -24.59 30.45 -12.93
C CYS A 14 -23.72 29.19 -12.94
N LEU A 15 -23.78 28.43 -14.03
CA LEU A 15 -22.72 27.52 -14.41
C LEU A 15 -21.48 28.41 -14.55
N CYS A 16 -20.63 28.46 -13.52
CA CYS A 16 -19.30 29.05 -13.65
C CYS A 16 -18.60 28.33 -14.81
N HIS A 17 -18.61 28.96 -15.97
CA HIS A 17 -17.91 28.51 -17.16
C HIS A 17 -16.47 28.97 -16.97
N SER A 18 -15.67 28.13 -16.33
CA SER A 18 -14.23 28.34 -16.25
C SER A 18 -13.61 28.12 -17.63
N ASP A 19 -12.79 29.03 -18.10
CA ASP A 19 -12.21 28.95 -19.44
C ASP A 19 -11.15 27.84 -19.52
N SER A 20 -11.25 27.01 -20.56
CA SER A 20 -10.26 25.97 -20.84
C SER A 20 -8.99 26.57 -21.45
N ILE A 21 -7.84 26.31 -20.84
CA ILE A 21 -6.54 26.86 -21.25
C ILE A 21 -5.50 25.78 -21.50
N VAL A 22 -4.47 26.14 -22.27
CA VAL A 22 -3.30 25.30 -22.57
C VAL A 22 -2.11 25.79 -21.77
N LEU A 23 -1.47 24.91 -21.00
CA LEU A 23 -0.18 25.19 -20.37
C LEU A 23 0.95 24.77 -21.33
N ASP A 24 1.78 25.72 -21.75
CA ASP A 24 2.99 25.46 -22.53
C ASP A 24 4.23 25.66 -21.63
N ILE A 25 4.87 24.56 -21.24
CA ILE A 25 6.02 24.60 -20.32
C ILE A 25 7.30 25.10 -21.00
N SER A 26 7.30 25.24 -22.33
CA SER A 26 8.47 25.74 -23.07
C SER A 26 8.52 27.26 -23.17
N LYS A 27 7.52 27.96 -22.61
CA LYS A 27 7.36 29.42 -22.68
C LYS A 27 7.34 30.04 -21.29
N ASP A 28 7.53 31.35 -21.25
CA ASP A 28 7.32 32.11 -20.03
C ASP A 28 5.88 31.97 -19.54
N VAL A 29 5.73 31.90 -18.21
CA VAL A 29 4.44 31.69 -17.57
C VAL A 29 3.55 32.92 -17.73
N ASP A 30 2.33 32.70 -18.19
CA ASP A 30 1.27 33.69 -18.14
C ASP A 30 0.71 33.78 -16.71
N PHE A 31 1.19 34.76 -15.96
CA PHE A 31 0.78 34.98 -14.57
C PHE A 31 -0.66 35.48 -14.42
N ASP A 32 -1.36 35.86 -15.50
CA ASP A 32 -2.78 36.20 -15.44
C ASP A 32 -3.64 34.95 -15.34
N ARG A 33 -3.21 33.86 -15.99
CA ARG A 33 -3.95 32.58 -16.06
C ARG A 33 -3.45 31.52 -15.09
N PHE A 34 -2.17 31.58 -14.71
CA PHE A 34 -1.53 30.54 -13.90
C PHE A 34 -0.93 31.08 -12.60
N HIS A 35 -0.90 30.22 -11.58
CA HIS A 35 -0.04 30.35 -10.41
C HIS A 35 1.10 29.34 -10.51
N ILE A 36 2.32 29.74 -10.16
CA ILE A 36 3.51 28.88 -10.16
C ILE A 36 4.24 28.94 -8.82
N GLU A 37 4.47 27.77 -8.24
CA GLU A 37 5.39 27.60 -7.11
C GLU A 37 6.74 27.12 -7.66
N LYS A 38 7.81 27.88 -7.38
CA LYS A 38 9.18 27.49 -7.77
C LYS A 38 9.97 27.07 -6.54
N LYS A 39 10.63 25.92 -6.63
CA LYS A 39 11.59 25.44 -5.62
C LYS A 39 12.88 25.06 -6.31
N SER A 40 13.99 25.65 -5.90
CA SER A 40 15.32 25.23 -6.33
C SER A 40 16.03 24.54 -5.17
N ASN A 41 16.69 23.42 -5.46
CA ASN A 41 17.55 22.72 -4.52
C ASN A 41 18.74 22.15 -5.30
N SER A 42 19.93 22.71 -5.03
CA SER A 42 21.17 22.35 -5.73
C SER A 42 21.01 22.52 -7.24
N LYS A 43 21.07 21.45 -8.04
CA LYS A 43 20.92 21.49 -9.51
C LYS A 43 19.50 21.25 -10.01
N VAL A 44 18.56 20.96 -9.11
CA VAL A 44 17.18 20.64 -9.47
C VAL A 44 16.29 21.83 -9.21
N THR A 45 15.63 22.31 -10.27
CA THR A 45 14.56 23.29 -10.18
C THR A 45 13.24 22.56 -10.37
N THR A 46 12.27 22.80 -9.49
CA THR A 46 10.91 22.28 -9.57
C THR A 46 9.95 23.44 -9.76
N HIS A 47 9.12 23.35 -10.79
CA HIS A 47 8.03 24.27 -11.05
C HIS A 47 6.71 23.53 -10.86
N LYS A 48 5.81 24.09 -10.06
CA LYS A 48 4.47 23.54 -9.89
C LYS A 48 3.43 24.56 -10.33
N TYR A 49 2.75 24.23 -11.42
CA TYR A 49 1.76 25.07 -12.08
C TYR A 49 0.36 24.70 -11.64
N TYR A 50 -0.46 25.72 -11.42
CA TYR A 50 -1.90 25.63 -11.15
C TYR A 50 -2.60 26.66 -12.03
N SER A 51 -3.82 26.37 -12.47
CA SER A 51 -4.70 27.42 -13.01
C SER A 51 -5.23 28.28 -11.87
N LYS A 52 -5.51 29.56 -12.15
CA LYS A 52 -6.35 30.36 -11.24
C LYS A 52 -7.81 29.90 -11.32
N ASP A 53 -8.63 30.28 -10.34
CA ASP A 53 -9.98 29.75 -10.12
C ASP A 53 -10.91 29.84 -11.34
N ASP A 54 -10.75 30.87 -12.18
CA ASP A 54 -11.56 31.07 -13.38
C ASP A 54 -11.12 30.23 -14.59
N PHE A 55 -10.02 29.48 -14.47
CA PHE A 55 -9.44 28.72 -15.57
C PHE A 55 -9.28 27.23 -15.25
N LYS A 56 -9.29 26.41 -16.31
CA LYS A 56 -9.01 24.97 -16.24
C LYS A 56 -7.94 24.59 -17.24
N ILE A 57 -6.90 23.90 -16.79
CA ILE A 57 -5.88 23.36 -17.68
C ILE A 57 -6.47 22.15 -18.42
N ALA A 58 -6.76 22.34 -19.71
CA ALA A 58 -7.33 21.29 -20.57
C ALA A 58 -6.25 20.53 -21.36
N LYS A 59 -5.06 21.12 -21.50
CA LYS A 59 -3.95 20.57 -22.28
C LYS A 59 -2.61 21.05 -21.74
N VAL A 60 -1.61 20.17 -21.80
CA VAL A 60 -0.22 20.47 -21.43
C VAL A 60 0.69 20.14 -22.62
N VAL A 61 1.52 21.10 -23.01
CA VAL A 61 2.44 21.00 -24.15
C VAL A 61 3.85 21.47 -23.78
N ASP A 62 4.83 21.02 -24.54
CA ASP A 62 6.21 21.53 -24.58
C ASP A 62 6.48 21.99 -26.01
N GLY A 63 6.20 23.27 -26.28
CA GLY A 63 6.17 23.83 -27.63
C GLY A 63 5.12 23.15 -28.50
N GLU A 64 5.57 22.50 -29.58
CA GLU A 64 4.68 21.77 -30.50
C GLU A 64 4.34 20.35 -30.01
N CYS A 65 5.04 19.85 -28.97
CA CYS A 65 4.83 18.50 -28.46
C CYS A 65 3.69 18.46 -27.45
N VAL A 66 2.61 17.73 -27.77
CA VAL A 66 1.51 17.48 -26.82
C VAL A 66 1.94 16.43 -25.81
N ILE A 67 1.96 16.78 -24.53
CA ILE A 67 2.29 15.86 -23.43
C ILE A 67 1.02 15.19 -22.91
N TRP A 68 -0.02 15.99 -22.66
CA TRP A 68 -1.30 15.54 -22.15
C TRP A 68 -2.45 16.37 -22.71
N ASP A 69 -3.56 15.71 -23.00
CA ASP A 69 -4.78 16.32 -23.54
C ASP A 69 -6.00 15.68 -22.86
N GLY A 70 -6.76 16.49 -22.12
CA GLY A 70 -7.96 16.04 -21.41
C GLY A 70 -9.21 15.91 -22.29
N GLY A 71 -9.15 16.37 -23.55
CA GLY A 71 -10.27 16.69 -24.43
C GLY A 71 -11.27 15.56 -24.74
N VAL A 72 -10.98 14.30 -24.44
CA VAL A 72 -11.88 13.17 -24.73
C VAL A 72 -12.60 12.63 -23.48
N LYS A 73 -12.07 12.90 -22.27
CA LYS A 73 -12.53 12.24 -21.04
C LYS A 73 -13.27 13.17 -20.07
N GLY A 74 -13.34 14.46 -20.36
CA GLY A 74 -13.87 15.46 -19.43
C GLY A 74 -13.01 15.60 -18.15
N GLU A 75 -11.75 15.19 -18.25
CA GLU A 75 -10.75 15.24 -17.19
C GLU A 75 -10.20 16.66 -17.05
N VAL A 76 -10.05 17.14 -15.80
CA VAL A 76 -9.50 18.48 -15.51
C VAL A 76 -8.13 18.33 -14.87
N CYS A 77 -7.09 18.96 -15.41
CA CYS A 77 -5.79 18.99 -14.75
C CYS A 77 -5.82 19.91 -13.52
N VAL A 78 -5.46 19.33 -12.37
CA VAL A 78 -5.41 20.00 -11.05
C VAL A 78 -4.07 20.70 -10.85
N SER A 79 -2.97 20.07 -11.25
CA SER A 79 -1.65 20.65 -11.15
C SER A 79 -0.65 19.96 -12.06
N VAL A 80 0.30 20.72 -12.57
CA VAL A 80 1.45 20.20 -13.32
C VAL A 80 2.71 20.45 -12.51
N THR A 81 3.50 19.42 -12.22
CA THR A 81 4.80 19.55 -11.57
C THR A 81 5.88 19.16 -12.56
N GLU A 82 6.73 20.11 -12.91
CA GLU A 82 7.87 19.95 -13.80
C GLU A 82 9.15 19.95 -12.97
N HIS A 83 10.04 19.01 -13.28
CA HIS A 83 11.37 18.95 -12.68
C HIS A 83 12.44 19.13 -13.75
N LEU A 84 13.33 20.09 -13.50
CA LEU A 84 14.41 20.49 -14.39
C LEU A 84 15.77 20.21 -13.73
N ILE A 85 16.74 19.74 -14.52
CA ILE A 85 18.16 19.68 -14.15
C ILE A 85 18.92 20.63 -15.08
N ASP A 86 19.71 21.54 -14.53
CA ASP A 86 20.48 22.53 -15.30
C ASP A 86 19.57 23.27 -16.34
N ASN A 87 18.34 23.61 -15.92
CA ASN A 87 17.26 24.22 -16.72
C ASN A 87 16.68 23.38 -17.88
N SER A 88 17.00 22.09 -17.96
CA SER A 88 16.37 21.17 -18.92
C SER A 88 15.29 20.32 -18.24
N SER A 89 14.05 20.42 -18.71
CA SER A 89 12.92 19.63 -18.24
C SER A 89 13.18 18.14 -18.46
N LEU A 90 13.06 17.35 -17.40
CA LEU A 90 13.40 15.93 -17.42
C LEU A 90 12.18 15.05 -17.12
N ASN A 91 11.38 15.47 -16.14
CA ASN A 91 10.23 14.74 -15.66
C ASN A 91 9.05 15.68 -15.44
N LEU A 92 7.85 15.16 -15.67
CA LEU A 92 6.61 15.89 -15.50
C LEU A 92 5.57 15.01 -14.81
N HIS A 93 4.94 15.53 -13.77
CA HIS A 93 3.85 14.89 -13.04
C HIS A 93 2.58 15.73 -13.20
N ILE A 94 1.55 15.15 -13.81
CA ILE A 94 0.26 15.79 -14.03
C ILE A 94 -0.76 15.11 -13.12
N LYS A 95 -1.36 15.89 -12.22
CA LYS A 95 -2.49 15.45 -11.42
C LYS A 95 -3.78 15.86 -12.11
N VAL A 96 -4.69 14.92 -12.26
CA VAL A 96 -5.94 15.09 -13.00
C VAL A 96 -7.11 14.66 -12.12
N LEU A 97 -8.20 15.41 -12.19
CA LEU A 97 -9.47 15.07 -11.56
C LEU A 97 -10.43 14.56 -12.64
N GLY A 98 -10.84 13.29 -12.51
CA GLY A 98 -11.83 12.68 -13.39
C GLY A 98 -13.27 13.11 -13.06
N LEU A 99 -14.21 12.81 -13.96
CA LEU A 99 -15.64 13.10 -13.80
C LEU A 99 -16.26 12.45 -12.55
N ASN A 100 -15.71 11.31 -12.11
CA ASN A 100 -16.09 10.61 -10.88
C ASN A 100 -15.49 11.24 -9.61
N LYS A 101 -14.81 12.40 -9.73
CA LYS A 101 -14.06 13.07 -8.67
C LYS A 101 -12.88 12.26 -8.10
N GLU A 102 -12.40 11.25 -8.82
CA GLU A 102 -11.18 10.55 -8.45
C GLU A 102 -9.96 11.26 -9.03
N ASN A 103 -8.90 11.37 -8.21
CA ASN A 103 -7.62 11.91 -8.66
C ASN A 103 -6.81 10.81 -9.35
N SER A 104 -6.29 11.12 -10.54
CA SER A 104 -5.31 10.33 -11.27
C SER A 104 -3.98 11.08 -11.32
N ASP A 105 -2.87 10.33 -11.19
CA ASP A 105 -1.52 10.87 -11.34
C ASP A 105 -0.88 10.29 -12.61
N PHE A 106 -0.50 11.16 -13.55
CA PHE A 106 0.22 10.79 -14.76
C PHE A 106 1.66 11.28 -14.69
N TYR A 107 2.61 10.44 -15.10
CA TYR A 107 4.04 10.79 -15.11
C TYR A 107 4.57 10.68 -16.53
N TYR A 108 5.38 11.65 -16.92
CA TYR A 108 5.99 11.75 -18.24
C TYR A 108 7.49 12.00 -18.09
N GLU A 109 8.25 11.41 -19.01
CA GLU A 109 9.70 11.52 -19.09
C GLU A 109 10.09 12.06 -20.46
N LYS A 110 11.00 13.04 -20.48
CA LYS A 110 11.52 13.62 -21.72
C LYS A 110 12.56 12.68 -22.34
N ARG A 111 12.34 12.28 -23.59
CA ARG A 111 13.23 11.41 -24.38
C ARG A 111 13.65 12.17 -25.64
N GLY A 112 14.72 12.94 -25.52
CA GLY A 112 15.14 13.87 -26.58
C GLY A 112 14.14 15.02 -26.73
N LYS A 113 13.42 15.05 -27.85
CA LYS A 113 12.42 16.11 -28.15
C LYS A 113 10.97 15.70 -27.87
N THR A 114 10.73 14.47 -27.41
CA THR A 114 9.39 13.96 -27.15
C THR A 114 9.21 13.58 -25.69
N TRP A 115 7.95 13.43 -25.28
CA TRP A 115 7.58 12.97 -23.94
C TRP A 115 6.94 11.59 -24.02
N ALA A 116 7.36 10.70 -23.13
CA ALA A 116 6.78 9.37 -22.99
C ALA A 116 6.08 9.25 -21.64
N GLN A 117 4.81 8.86 -21.64
CA GLN A 117 4.12 8.50 -20.41
C GLN A 117 4.79 7.26 -19.80
N THR A 118 5.03 7.30 -18.50
CA THR A 118 5.71 6.23 -17.76
C THR A 118 5.08 6.03 -16.39
N ASP A 119 5.41 4.91 -15.77
CA ASP A 119 5.16 4.74 -14.34
C ASP A 119 6.26 5.50 -13.59
N LEU A 120 5.93 6.22 -12.51
CA LEU A 120 6.96 6.80 -11.62
C LEU A 120 7.98 5.74 -11.19
N LYS A 121 7.49 4.51 -10.99
CA LYS A 121 8.25 3.30 -10.66
C LYS A 121 9.11 2.75 -11.80
N LYS A 122 9.23 3.45 -12.93
CA LYS A 122 10.08 3.08 -14.06
C LYS A 122 10.82 4.27 -14.66
N SER A 123 10.56 5.49 -14.19
CA SER A 123 11.15 6.71 -14.76
C SER A 123 12.60 6.86 -14.33
N GLU A 124 13.54 6.66 -15.24
CA GLU A 124 14.98 6.91 -15.01
C GLU A 124 15.22 8.37 -14.56
N SER A 125 14.48 9.30 -15.16
CA SER A 125 14.52 10.73 -14.87
C SER A 125 14.22 11.08 -13.42
N TYR A 126 13.23 10.44 -12.80
CA TYR A 126 12.93 10.60 -11.39
C TYR A 126 14.14 10.26 -10.50
N TYR A 127 14.95 9.26 -10.89
CA TYR A 127 16.14 8.86 -10.14
C TYR A 127 17.31 9.80 -10.36
N HIS A 128 17.51 10.30 -11.59
CA HIS A 128 18.50 11.34 -11.86
C HIS A 128 18.25 12.57 -10.99
N LEU A 129 16.99 13.02 -10.86
CA LEU A 129 16.62 14.13 -9.98
C LEU A 129 17.01 13.87 -8.50
N ASN A 130 16.74 12.66 -8.00
CA ASN A 130 17.10 12.29 -6.63
C ASN A 130 18.60 12.26 -6.34
N GLN A 131 19.46 12.18 -7.36
CA GLN A 131 20.91 12.23 -7.14
C GLN A 131 21.39 13.62 -6.72
N PHE A 132 20.70 14.68 -7.19
CA PHE A 132 21.18 16.06 -7.08
C PHE A 132 20.57 16.89 -5.96
N LEU A 133 19.52 16.41 -5.29
CA LEU A 133 18.82 17.13 -4.22
C LEU A 133 19.55 16.99 -2.87
N GLU A 134 19.46 17.98 -1.98
CA GLU A 134 19.77 17.78 -0.56
C GLU A 134 18.91 16.64 -0.01
N VAL A 135 19.58 15.64 0.52
CA VAL A 135 18.97 14.33 0.76
C VAL A 135 18.64 14.14 2.22
N LYS A 136 17.38 13.85 2.53
CA LYS A 136 17.04 13.22 3.82
C LYS A 136 17.40 11.74 3.75
N LEU A 137 18.42 11.35 4.53
CA LEU A 137 18.81 9.95 4.69
C LEU A 137 17.86 9.27 5.67
N VAL A 138 17.33 8.10 5.28
CA VAL A 138 16.30 7.39 6.04
C VAL A 138 16.68 5.92 6.19
N LYS A 139 16.51 5.39 7.40
CA LYS A 139 16.47 3.95 7.66
C LYS A 139 15.01 3.50 7.62
N PHE A 140 14.71 2.45 6.86
CA PHE A 140 13.33 1.97 6.71
C PHE A 140 13.11 0.70 7.53
N ASP A 141 12.35 0.79 8.62
CA ASP A 141 11.93 -0.36 9.42
C ASP A 141 10.57 -0.88 8.94
N LEU A 142 10.51 -2.15 8.56
CA LEU A 142 9.31 -2.83 8.06
C LEU A 142 8.15 -2.88 9.08
N ASN A 143 8.46 -2.80 10.38
CA ASN A 143 7.47 -2.84 11.46
C ASN A 143 6.93 -1.46 11.80
N SER A 144 7.62 -0.41 11.37
CA SER A 144 7.19 0.95 11.61
C SER A 144 6.03 1.33 10.69
N LYS A 145 5.15 2.20 11.18
CA LYS A 145 4.15 2.83 10.31
C LYS A 145 4.93 3.70 9.31
N PRO A 146 4.78 3.49 7.99
CA PRO A 146 5.56 4.24 7.03
C PRO A 146 5.20 5.71 7.06
N ASP A 147 6.23 6.54 7.11
CA ASP A 147 6.09 8.00 7.06
C ASP A 147 5.60 8.42 5.67
N ARG A 148 4.35 8.87 5.60
CA ARG A 148 3.70 9.31 4.35
C ARG A 148 4.24 10.63 3.84
N GLU A 149 4.98 11.38 4.65
CA GLU A 149 5.72 12.55 4.17
C GLU A 149 6.95 12.15 3.36
N LEU A 150 7.55 11.01 3.70
CA LEU A 150 8.79 10.52 3.07
C LEU A 150 8.56 9.49 1.96
N PHE A 151 7.45 8.76 2.01
CA PHE A 151 7.15 7.69 1.06
C PHE A 151 5.78 7.86 0.42
N LYS A 152 5.68 7.56 -0.87
CA LYS A 152 4.41 7.19 -1.51
C LYS A 152 4.10 5.76 -1.09
N VAL A 153 2.89 5.55 -0.56
CA VAL A 153 2.43 4.25 -0.08
C VAL A 153 1.20 3.82 -0.87
N GLU A 154 1.34 2.73 -1.61
CA GLU A 154 0.23 2.09 -2.31
C GLU A 154 -0.11 0.78 -1.61
N ARG A 155 -1.41 0.45 -1.54
CA ARG A 155 -1.91 -0.76 -0.88
C ARG A 155 -2.87 -1.47 -1.83
N THR A 156 -2.65 -2.76 -2.02
CA THR A 156 -3.57 -3.65 -2.72
C THR A 156 -3.90 -4.84 -1.83
N ASN A 157 -5.10 -5.40 -1.99
CA ASN A 157 -5.53 -6.61 -1.30
C ASN A 157 -6.01 -7.60 -2.36
N LYS A 158 -5.41 -8.79 -2.40
CA LYS A 158 -5.81 -9.87 -3.29
C LYS A 158 -5.78 -11.17 -2.50
N ASN A 159 -6.94 -11.83 -2.40
CA ASN A 159 -7.09 -13.09 -1.67
C ASN A 159 -6.55 -13.01 -0.23
N GLY A 160 -6.75 -11.87 0.45
CA GLY A 160 -6.28 -11.61 1.81
C GLY A 160 -4.78 -11.40 1.98
N ILE A 161 -4.02 -11.45 0.89
CA ILE A 161 -2.65 -10.97 0.87
C ILE A 161 -2.72 -9.46 0.61
N ILE A 162 -2.33 -8.69 1.62
CA ILE A 162 -2.21 -7.24 1.52
C ILE A 162 -0.80 -6.94 1.03
N LYS A 163 -0.67 -6.43 -0.20
CA LYS A 163 0.61 -5.93 -0.71
C LYS A 163 0.70 -4.43 -0.46
N ARG A 164 1.75 -4.00 0.24
CA ARG A 164 2.09 -2.59 0.44
C ARG A 164 3.32 -2.27 -0.38
N VAL A 165 3.24 -1.25 -1.22
CA VAL A 165 4.36 -0.77 -2.02
C VAL A 165 4.78 0.59 -1.50
N LEU A 166 6.08 0.74 -1.21
CA LEU A 166 6.66 1.98 -0.74
C LEU A 166 7.74 2.46 -1.69
N SER A 167 7.57 3.67 -2.18
CA SER A 167 8.51 4.37 -3.04
C SER A 167 8.94 5.67 -2.34
N PRO A 168 10.24 5.96 -2.17
CA PRO A 168 10.68 7.20 -1.54
C PRO A 168 10.23 8.38 -2.40
N LYS A 169 9.73 9.43 -1.75
CA LYS A 169 9.48 10.70 -2.41
C LYS A 169 10.80 11.36 -2.82
N ILE A 170 10.68 12.34 -3.70
CA ILE A 170 11.81 13.13 -4.20
C ILE A 170 12.61 13.73 -3.03
N GLY A 171 13.94 13.58 -3.06
CA GLY A 171 14.86 14.06 -2.02
C GLY A 171 15.04 13.12 -0.82
N VAL A 172 14.42 11.93 -0.82
CA VAL A 172 14.60 10.91 0.22
C VAL A 172 15.50 9.79 -0.31
N LYS A 173 16.60 9.47 0.40
CA LYS A 173 17.40 8.26 0.12
C LYS A 173 17.33 7.30 1.30
N VAL A 174 16.93 6.07 1.01
CA VAL A 174 16.95 4.98 1.98
C VAL A 174 18.36 4.41 2.06
N THR A 175 18.92 4.36 3.27
CA THR A 175 20.29 3.85 3.52
C THR A 175 20.29 2.40 3.98
N SER A 176 19.20 1.94 4.59
CA SER A 176 19.04 0.55 5.03
C SER A 176 17.56 0.17 5.10
N VAL A 177 17.30 -1.12 4.97
CA VAL A 177 15.99 -1.73 5.25
C VAL A 177 16.17 -2.74 6.38
N GLU A 178 15.35 -2.59 7.40
CA GLU A 178 15.52 -3.22 8.70
C GLU A 178 14.22 -3.89 9.17
N ASN A 179 14.35 -4.96 9.95
CA ASN A 179 13.27 -5.61 10.68
C ASN A 179 13.65 -5.66 12.16
N LYS A 180 12.99 -4.89 13.03
CA LYS A 180 13.29 -4.85 14.48
C LYS A 180 14.78 -4.62 14.78
N ASN A 181 15.42 -3.70 14.04
CA ASN A 181 16.86 -3.38 14.06
C ASN A 181 17.80 -4.39 13.38
N GLU A 182 17.31 -5.51 12.84
CA GLU A 182 18.10 -6.40 12.00
C GLU A 182 18.07 -5.91 10.54
N LYS A 183 19.24 -5.57 9.99
CA LYS A 183 19.38 -5.17 8.58
C LYS A 183 19.37 -6.41 7.69
N PHE A 184 18.48 -6.45 6.72
CA PHE A 184 18.56 -7.43 5.61
C PHE A 184 18.93 -6.76 4.28
N TRP A 185 18.98 -5.43 4.24
CA TRP A 185 19.63 -4.68 3.17
C TRP A 185 20.28 -3.39 3.67
N GLU A 186 21.44 -3.06 3.12
CA GLU A 186 22.16 -1.81 3.36
C GLU A 186 22.72 -1.27 2.04
N LYS A 187 22.69 0.06 1.93
CA LYS A 187 23.21 0.77 0.76
C LYS A 187 24.70 0.48 0.57
N ASN A 188 25.09 0.21 -0.67
CA ASN A 188 26.49 0.18 -1.10
C ASN A 188 26.72 1.20 -2.23
N GLU A 189 27.96 1.34 -2.69
CA GLU A 189 28.32 2.33 -3.72
C GLU A 189 27.64 2.08 -5.08
N ASN A 190 27.28 0.84 -5.38
CA ASN A 190 26.80 0.41 -6.69
C ASN A 190 25.28 0.29 -6.79
N THR A 191 24.55 0.44 -5.68
CA THR A 191 23.11 0.25 -5.62
C THR A 191 22.44 1.37 -4.86
N SER A 192 21.28 1.80 -5.34
CA SER A 192 20.40 2.73 -4.65
C SER A 192 19.03 2.10 -4.45
N PHE A 193 18.44 2.30 -3.27
CA PHE A 193 17.07 1.87 -3.01
C PHE A 193 16.10 2.54 -3.98
N PHE A 194 15.23 1.75 -4.61
CA PHE A 194 14.24 2.24 -5.55
C PHE A 194 12.83 2.13 -4.95
N GLN A 195 12.47 0.93 -4.51
CA GLN A 195 11.15 0.61 -4.00
C GLN A 195 11.22 -0.67 -3.18
N ILE A 196 10.32 -0.80 -2.21
CA ILE A 196 10.04 -2.09 -1.59
C ILE A 196 8.56 -2.41 -1.68
N SER A 197 8.27 -3.64 -2.04
CA SER A 197 6.95 -4.25 -1.97
C SER A 197 6.95 -5.25 -0.82
N ILE A 198 6.05 -5.11 0.15
CA ILE A 198 5.91 -6.02 1.28
C ILE A 198 4.52 -6.64 1.22
N SER A 199 4.47 -7.97 1.24
CA SER A 199 3.22 -8.71 1.32
C SER A 199 2.94 -9.08 2.76
N TYR A 200 1.70 -8.87 3.19
CA TYR A 200 1.22 -9.15 4.53
C TYR A 200 0.04 -10.11 4.49
N ILE A 201 -0.07 -10.95 5.52
CA ILE A 201 -1.29 -11.68 5.84
C ILE A 201 -1.69 -11.32 7.27
N GLY A 202 -2.89 -10.79 7.44
CA GLY A 202 -3.25 -10.10 8.67
C GLY A 202 -2.27 -8.94 8.93
N ASN A 203 -1.51 -9.04 10.02
CA ASN A 203 -0.47 -8.07 10.38
C ASN A 203 0.97 -8.60 10.18
N GLU A 204 1.16 -9.86 9.79
CA GLU A 204 2.50 -10.44 9.57
C GLU A 204 3.00 -10.08 8.18
N ALA A 205 4.22 -9.55 8.11
CA ALA A 205 4.94 -9.45 6.84
C ALA A 205 5.49 -10.82 6.45
N ILE A 206 5.17 -11.31 5.26
CA ILE A 206 5.51 -12.68 4.82
C ILE A 206 6.56 -12.70 3.70
N LEU A 207 6.50 -11.75 2.78
CA LEU A 207 7.37 -11.67 1.61
C LEU A 207 7.73 -10.23 1.33
N ALA A 208 8.94 -10.01 0.81
CA ALA A 208 9.38 -8.71 0.36
C ALA A 208 10.04 -8.83 -1.01
N GLU A 209 9.77 -7.86 -1.87
CA GLU A 209 10.46 -7.63 -3.12
C GLU A 209 11.12 -6.25 -3.00
N LEU A 210 12.44 -6.26 -2.95
CA LEU A 210 13.28 -5.07 -2.92
C LEU A 210 13.79 -4.79 -4.32
N ILE A 211 13.49 -3.60 -4.81
CA ILE A 211 13.97 -3.13 -6.11
C ILE A 211 15.11 -2.15 -5.82
N LEU A 212 16.24 -2.40 -6.46
CA LEU A 212 17.44 -1.60 -6.38
C LEU A 212 17.80 -1.06 -7.75
N GLN A 213 18.21 0.19 -7.82
CA GLN A 213 18.78 0.78 -9.02
C GLN A 213 20.28 0.52 -9.06
N LYS A 214 20.77 -0.03 -10.18
CA LYS A 214 22.17 -0.10 -10.57
C LYS A 214 22.45 0.86 -11.73
N ASN A 215 23.73 1.08 -12.04
CA ASN A 215 24.16 1.91 -13.18
C ASN A 215 23.58 1.46 -14.53
N LYS A 216 23.18 0.19 -14.68
CA LYS A 216 22.64 -0.40 -15.92
C LYS A 216 21.30 -1.09 -15.73
N GLY A 217 20.39 -0.47 -14.98
CA GLY A 217 19.01 -0.94 -14.81
C GLY A 217 18.66 -1.36 -13.39
N LEU A 218 17.61 -2.18 -13.27
CA LEU A 218 17.03 -2.58 -12.00
C LEU A 218 17.51 -3.98 -11.58
N GLU A 219 17.87 -4.09 -10.31
CA GLU A 219 18.08 -5.35 -9.61
C GLU A 219 16.87 -5.63 -8.71
N TYR A 220 16.41 -6.88 -8.73
CA TYR A 220 15.29 -7.35 -7.92
C TYR A 220 15.82 -8.39 -6.94
N ARG A 221 15.58 -8.16 -5.65
CA ARG A 221 15.89 -9.10 -4.58
C ARG A 221 14.59 -9.49 -3.89
N TYR A 222 14.46 -10.76 -3.55
CA TYR A 222 13.23 -11.32 -3.00
C TYR A 222 13.53 -11.97 -1.66
N PHE A 223 12.68 -11.74 -0.66
CA PHE A 223 12.90 -12.22 0.68
C PHE A 223 11.64 -12.89 1.22
N GLU A 224 11.83 -13.93 2.02
CA GLU A 224 10.81 -14.60 2.82
C GLU A 224 11.09 -14.35 4.30
N ASN A 225 10.05 -13.97 5.03
CA ASN A 225 10.14 -13.86 6.48
C ASN A 225 9.98 -15.26 7.11
N LYS A 226 11.06 -15.81 7.65
CA LYS A 226 11.09 -17.07 8.39
C LYS A 226 11.35 -16.77 9.86
N ASN A 227 10.31 -16.84 10.68
CA ASN A 227 10.39 -16.62 12.13
C ASN A 227 11.06 -15.27 12.48
N GLU A 228 10.58 -14.18 11.86
CA GLU A 228 11.09 -12.82 12.04
C GLU A 228 12.46 -12.53 11.41
N HIS A 229 13.07 -13.51 10.73
CA HIS A 229 14.29 -13.31 9.96
C HIS A 229 14.00 -13.30 8.47
N TRP A 230 14.52 -12.28 7.77
CA TRP A 230 14.34 -12.15 6.32
C TRP A 230 15.44 -12.88 5.57
N VAL A 231 15.06 -13.97 4.91
CA VAL A 231 15.96 -14.81 4.12
C VAL A 231 15.73 -14.53 2.65
N GLU A 232 16.80 -14.25 1.92
CA GLU A 232 16.71 -14.07 0.46
C GLU A 232 16.33 -15.40 -0.22
N ILE A 233 15.39 -15.32 -1.16
CA ILE A 233 14.85 -16.48 -1.89
C ILE A 233 14.95 -16.25 -3.40
N PRO A 234 14.99 -17.34 -4.21
CA PRO A 234 14.98 -17.21 -5.66
C PRO A 234 13.68 -16.59 -6.20
N PRO A 235 13.73 -15.90 -7.36
CA PRO A 235 12.54 -15.29 -7.97
C PRO A 235 11.39 -16.28 -8.20
N LYS A 236 11.70 -17.52 -8.59
CA LYS A 236 10.71 -18.58 -8.80
C LYS A 236 9.90 -18.88 -7.53
N SER A 237 10.60 -19.06 -6.40
CA SER A 237 9.98 -19.30 -5.09
C SER A 237 9.09 -18.12 -4.66
N TYR A 238 9.54 -16.88 -4.91
CA TYR A 238 8.75 -15.70 -4.60
C TYR A 238 7.46 -15.64 -5.43
N VAL A 239 7.52 -15.96 -6.73
CA VAL A 239 6.34 -15.98 -7.61
C VAL A 239 5.33 -17.06 -7.18
N GLU A 240 5.80 -18.23 -6.78
CA GLU A 240 4.93 -19.31 -6.29
C GLU A 240 4.24 -18.93 -4.96
N LYS A 241 5.01 -18.38 -4.01
CA LYS A 241 4.49 -17.95 -2.69
C LYS A 241 3.59 -16.72 -2.77
N SER A 242 3.90 -15.75 -3.63
CA SER A 242 3.08 -14.54 -3.82
C SER A 242 1.72 -14.81 -4.45
N LYS A 243 1.55 -15.97 -5.11
CA LYS A 243 0.24 -16.47 -5.56
C LYS A 243 -0.59 -17.09 -4.43
N GLY A 244 0.02 -17.31 -3.25
CA GLY A 244 -0.63 -17.92 -2.08
C GLY A 244 -0.62 -19.45 -2.09
N ASN A 245 0.04 -20.10 -3.06
CA ASN A 245 0.01 -21.55 -3.22
C ASN A 245 0.95 -22.31 -2.26
N ASP A 246 2.00 -21.65 -1.77
CA ASP A 246 3.11 -22.27 -1.01
C ASP A 246 3.48 -21.50 0.28
N LEU A 247 2.50 -20.85 0.89
CA LEU A 247 2.72 -20.16 2.16
C LEU A 247 2.55 -21.17 3.32
N HIS A 248 3.68 -21.63 3.86
CA HIS A 248 3.70 -22.41 5.09
C HIS A 248 3.59 -21.48 6.30
N PHE A 249 2.51 -21.63 7.07
CA PHE A 249 2.24 -20.78 8.23
C PHE A 249 2.65 -21.43 9.56
N PRO A 250 3.04 -20.59 10.53
CA PRO A 250 2.92 -20.79 11.95
C PRO A 250 1.94 -21.85 12.42
N HIS A 251 2.32 -23.09 12.75
CA HIS A 251 1.37 -23.95 13.46
C HIS A 251 1.26 -23.48 14.91
N TYR A 252 0.10 -22.99 15.31
CA TYR A 252 -0.24 -22.77 16.71
C TYR A 252 -0.84 -24.06 17.27
N ASP A 253 0.02 -24.88 17.88
CA ASP A 253 -0.39 -26.13 18.51
C ASP A 253 -0.99 -25.84 19.89
N ILE A 254 -2.28 -26.15 20.07
CA ILE A 254 -2.98 -25.96 21.34
C ILE A 254 -2.40 -26.79 22.49
N ASN A 255 -1.61 -27.83 22.20
CA ASN A 255 -0.89 -28.62 23.22
C ASN A 255 0.43 -27.99 23.65
N ASN A 256 0.99 -27.07 22.86
CA ASN A 256 2.31 -26.48 23.09
C ASN A 256 2.35 -25.03 22.60
N LEU A 257 1.43 -24.21 23.12
CA LEU A 257 1.37 -22.79 22.78
C LEU A 257 2.52 -22.02 23.44
N ASP A 258 3.17 -21.15 22.67
CA ASP A 258 4.03 -20.10 23.21
C ASP A 258 3.16 -19.06 23.92
N LEU A 259 2.96 -19.24 25.23
CA LEU A 259 2.09 -18.41 26.06
C LEU A 259 2.54 -16.95 26.13
N THR A 260 3.79 -16.63 25.78
CA THR A 260 4.28 -15.24 25.75
C THR A 260 3.55 -14.40 24.69
N LYS A 261 2.90 -15.05 23.72
CA LYS A 261 2.13 -14.42 22.64
C LYS A 261 0.65 -14.26 22.95
N PHE A 262 0.19 -14.63 24.15
CA PHE A 262 -1.22 -14.65 24.49
C PHE A 262 -1.51 -14.02 25.86
N SER A 263 -2.62 -13.30 25.94
CA SER A 263 -3.34 -13.11 27.19
C SER A 263 -4.26 -14.31 27.39
N VAL A 264 -4.10 -14.99 28.53
CA VAL A 264 -4.81 -16.24 28.85
C VAL A 264 -5.80 -15.98 29.99
N LYS A 265 -7.02 -16.48 29.85
CA LYS A 265 -8.03 -16.53 30.92
C LYS A 265 -8.57 -17.93 31.07
N GLU A 266 -8.63 -18.41 32.30
CA GLU A 266 -9.09 -19.75 32.63
C GLU A 266 -10.31 -19.67 33.55
N TYR A 267 -11.29 -20.54 33.30
CA TYR A 267 -12.47 -20.67 34.14
C TYR A 267 -12.99 -22.10 34.10
N GLU A 268 -13.62 -22.53 35.18
CA GLU A 268 -14.31 -23.81 35.28
C GLU A 268 -15.78 -23.56 35.58
N VAL A 269 -16.67 -24.14 34.76
CA VAL A 269 -18.12 -24.05 34.97
C VAL A 269 -18.72 -25.43 34.76
N LEU A 270 -19.37 -25.97 35.80
CA LEU A 270 -20.03 -27.29 35.76
C LEU A 270 -19.09 -28.42 35.29
N GLY A 271 -17.83 -28.39 35.75
CA GLY A 271 -16.80 -29.38 35.38
C GLY A 271 -16.27 -29.24 33.95
N ILE A 272 -16.62 -28.17 33.24
CA ILE A 272 -16.03 -27.81 31.95
C ILE A 272 -14.96 -26.74 32.19
N ASN A 273 -13.71 -27.12 31.93
CA ASN A 273 -12.59 -26.19 31.92
C ASN A 273 -12.60 -25.45 30.60
N THR A 274 -12.48 -24.12 30.66
CA THR A 274 -12.40 -23.28 29.49
C THR A 274 -11.18 -22.38 29.58
N ILE A 275 -10.38 -22.39 28.53
CA ILE A 275 -9.23 -21.51 28.38
C ILE A 275 -9.50 -20.59 27.21
N VAL A 276 -9.35 -19.28 27.43
CA VAL A 276 -9.49 -18.26 26.41
C VAL A 276 -8.14 -17.65 26.11
N TYR A 277 -7.65 -17.90 24.90
CA TYR A 277 -6.43 -17.32 24.38
C TYR A 277 -6.78 -16.09 23.54
N THR A 278 -6.23 -14.95 23.91
CA THR A 278 -6.31 -13.72 23.12
C THR A 278 -4.90 -13.34 22.69
N PRO A 279 -4.55 -13.41 21.39
CA PRO A 279 -3.25 -12.96 20.89
C PRO A 279 -2.92 -11.55 21.38
N ILE A 280 -1.71 -11.37 21.87
CA ILE A 280 -1.21 -10.02 22.15
C ILE A 280 -0.96 -9.28 20.84
N ARG A 281 -0.90 -7.95 20.91
CA ARG A 281 -0.67 -7.11 19.73
C ARG A 281 0.62 -7.55 19.01
N GLY A 282 0.52 -7.77 17.70
CA GLY A 282 1.62 -8.24 16.87
C GLY A 282 1.70 -9.76 16.72
N THR A 283 0.82 -10.53 17.36
CA THR A 283 0.68 -11.97 17.12
C THR A 283 -0.49 -12.23 16.16
N THR A 284 -0.21 -12.87 15.03
CA THR A 284 -1.26 -13.29 14.08
C THR A 284 -1.37 -14.82 14.02
N ILE A 285 -2.58 -15.33 14.25
CA ILE A 285 -2.86 -16.77 14.14
C ILE A 285 -3.46 -17.07 12.77
N LEU A 286 -2.76 -17.89 12.00
CA LEU A 286 -3.14 -18.27 10.63
C LEU A 286 -3.37 -19.78 10.46
N ASN A 287 -2.90 -20.58 11.40
CA ASN A 287 -3.05 -22.04 11.39
C ASN A 287 -3.05 -22.55 12.85
N ILE A 288 -4.02 -23.39 13.19
CA ILE A 288 -4.24 -23.95 14.52
C ILE A 288 -4.31 -25.47 14.40
N VAL A 289 -3.56 -26.16 15.25
CA VAL A 289 -3.47 -27.63 15.29
C VAL A 289 -3.57 -28.14 16.73
N GLU A 290 -3.87 -29.43 16.90
CA GLU A 290 -3.64 -30.20 18.14
C GLU A 290 -2.60 -31.28 17.82
N GLY A 291 -1.34 -31.05 18.20
CA GLY A 291 -0.21 -31.84 17.70
C GLY A 291 -0.16 -31.80 16.16
N ASN A 292 -0.37 -32.96 15.53
CA ASN A 292 -0.40 -33.09 14.06
C ASN A 292 -1.82 -33.00 13.47
N ILE A 293 -2.83 -32.74 14.29
CA ILE A 293 -4.24 -32.79 13.87
C ILE A 293 -4.70 -31.37 13.54
N PRO A 294 -5.03 -31.06 12.28
CA PRO A 294 -5.45 -29.72 11.90
C PRO A 294 -6.82 -29.36 12.50
N ILE A 295 -6.93 -28.14 13.03
CA ILE A 295 -8.19 -27.57 13.51
C ILE A 295 -8.70 -26.54 12.50
N TRP A 296 -7.87 -25.53 12.21
CA TRP A 296 -8.24 -24.42 11.35
C TRP A 296 -7.02 -23.86 10.63
N ALA A 297 -7.19 -23.53 9.36
CA ALA A 297 -6.17 -22.81 8.59
C ALA A 297 -6.84 -21.67 7.81
N THR A 298 -6.09 -20.58 7.66
CA THR A 298 -6.57 -19.40 6.95
C THR A 298 -6.91 -19.72 5.49
N LYS A 299 -8.07 -19.23 5.04
CA LYS A 299 -8.44 -19.15 3.64
C LYS A 299 -8.56 -17.67 3.30
N GLY A 300 -7.66 -17.18 2.47
CA GLY A 300 -7.70 -15.79 2.00
C GLY A 300 -7.38 -14.77 3.09
N GLY A 301 -6.32 -15.00 3.88
CA GLY A 301 -5.70 -14.02 4.78
C GLY A 301 -6.50 -13.59 6.01
N ASN A 302 -7.57 -14.31 6.34
CA ASN A 302 -8.26 -14.19 7.62
C ASN A 302 -7.34 -14.61 8.78
N CYS A 303 -7.51 -14.05 9.96
CA CYS A 303 -6.76 -14.45 11.16
C CYS A 303 -7.69 -14.74 12.34
N VAL A 304 -7.19 -15.49 13.32
CA VAL A 304 -7.90 -15.72 14.59
C VAL A 304 -7.40 -14.73 15.63
N ASP A 305 -8.31 -13.99 16.27
CA ASP A 305 -8.00 -13.02 17.32
C ASP A 305 -8.53 -13.43 18.70
N LYS A 306 -9.24 -14.57 18.78
CA LYS A 306 -9.65 -15.19 20.04
C LYS A 306 -9.94 -16.67 19.85
N ILE A 307 -9.44 -17.49 20.77
CA ILE A 307 -9.67 -18.94 20.83
C ILE A 307 -10.33 -19.23 22.18
N TRP A 308 -11.50 -19.87 22.18
CA TRP A 308 -12.09 -20.46 23.38
C TRP A 308 -11.97 -21.97 23.27
N LEU A 309 -11.17 -22.57 24.15
CA LEU A 309 -10.90 -24.00 24.17
C LEU A 309 -11.60 -24.62 25.37
N TYR A 310 -12.48 -25.59 25.13
CA TYR A 310 -13.29 -26.24 26.16
C TYR A 310 -12.82 -27.68 26.35
N SER A 311 -12.61 -28.09 27.60
CA SER A 311 -12.19 -29.44 27.96
C SER A 311 -12.94 -29.96 29.19
N ARG A 312 -13.03 -31.28 29.31
CA ARG A 312 -13.57 -31.96 30.50
C ARG A 312 -12.75 -33.21 30.79
N GLY A 313 -12.33 -33.38 32.03
CA GLY A 313 -11.51 -34.53 32.44
C GLY A 313 -10.21 -34.66 31.62
N GLY A 314 -9.58 -33.53 31.29
CA GLY A 314 -8.33 -33.48 30.50
C GLY A 314 -8.48 -33.72 28.99
N LYS A 315 -9.70 -33.87 28.47
CA LYS A 315 -9.96 -34.07 27.03
C LYS A 315 -10.63 -32.84 26.42
N TYR A 316 -10.11 -32.38 25.28
CA TYR A 316 -10.76 -31.31 24.51
C TYR A 316 -12.10 -31.78 23.95
N LEU A 317 -13.11 -30.91 24.06
CA LEU A 317 -14.48 -31.17 23.60
C LEU A 317 -14.81 -30.35 22.36
N THR A 318 -14.57 -29.04 22.43
CA THR A 318 -14.90 -28.08 21.38
C THR A 318 -13.97 -26.88 21.46
N THR A 319 -13.82 -26.18 20.35
CA THR A 319 -13.16 -24.88 20.29
C THR A 319 -14.02 -23.92 19.48
N ILE A 320 -14.06 -22.67 19.92
CA ILE A 320 -14.67 -21.57 19.19
C ILE A 320 -13.54 -20.64 18.79
N LEU A 321 -13.51 -20.27 17.52
CA LEU A 321 -12.53 -19.34 16.96
C LEU A 321 -13.25 -18.08 16.52
N ARG A 322 -12.80 -16.92 17.00
CA ARG A 322 -13.20 -15.65 16.38
C ARG A 322 -12.23 -15.34 15.27
N VAL A 323 -12.73 -15.46 14.04
CA VAL A 323 -11.99 -15.17 12.81
C VAL A 323 -12.33 -13.77 12.35
N ILE A 324 -11.30 -12.99 12.08
CA ILE A 324 -11.38 -11.63 11.56
C ILE A 324 -10.91 -11.63 10.10
N ASP A 325 -11.68 -10.98 9.23
CA ASP A 325 -11.29 -10.76 7.83
C ASP A 325 -10.54 -9.42 7.64
N SER A 326 -10.07 -9.17 6.42
CA SER A 326 -9.32 -7.94 6.11
C SER A 326 -10.14 -6.64 6.25
N ASN A 327 -11.47 -6.74 6.38
CA ASN A 327 -12.39 -5.63 6.58
C ASN A 327 -12.85 -5.54 8.05
N GLU A 328 -12.14 -6.20 8.97
CA GLU A 328 -12.45 -6.28 10.40
C GLU A 328 -13.80 -6.96 10.72
N ARG A 329 -14.39 -7.68 9.76
CA ARG A 329 -15.61 -8.43 10.01
C ARG A 329 -15.28 -9.67 10.82
N GLN A 330 -16.10 -9.91 11.84
CA GLN A 330 -15.90 -11.00 12.78
C GLN A 330 -16.89 -12.13 12.48
N ARG A 331 -16.40 -13.36 12.54
CA ARG A 331 -17.25 -14.56 12.54
C ARG A 331 -16.75 -15.54 13.59
N LEU A 332 -17.69 -16.24 14.21
CA LEU A 332 -17.37 -17.35 15.10
C LEU A 332 -17.38 -18.65 14.29
N ILE A 333 -16.33 -19.44 14.44
CA ILE A 333 -16.22 -20.76 13.82
C ILE A 333 -16.07 -21.79 14.94
N ASN A 334 -16.97 -22.76 14.96
CA ASN A 334 -17.02 -23.77 16.01
C ASN A 334 -16.46 -25.09 15.47
N TYR A 335 -15.57 -25.72 16.22
CA TYR A 335 -15.06 -27.05 15.90
C TYR A 335 -15.29 -27.98 17.08
N LYS A 336 -15.79 -29.19 16.81
CA LYS A 336 -15.99 -30.23 17.83
C LYS A 336 -14.97 -31.34 17.66
N ARG A 337 -14.45 -31.84 18.77
CA ARG A 337 -13.58 -33.01 18.81
C ARG A 337 -14.44 -34.27 18.67
N LEU A 338 -14.30 -35.00 17.58
CA LEU A 338 -15.06 -36.22 17.28
C LEU A 338 -14.09 -37.27 16.71
N ASP A 339 -14.10 -38.48 17.29
CA ASP A 339 -13.30 -39.63 16.82
C ASP A 339 -11.80 -39.35 16.63
N GLY A 340 -11.23 -38.50 17.46
CA GLY A 340 -9.81 -38.13 17.35
C GLY A 340 -9.52 -37.12 16.23
N GLU A 341 -10.53 -36.49 15.63
CA GLU A 341 -10.39 -35.37 14.68
C GLU A 341 -11.18 -34.12 15.13
N TRP A 342 -10.90 -32.98 14.50
CA TRP A 342 -11.65 -31.74 14.69
C TRP A 342 -12.58 -31.53 13.50
N LYS A 343 -13.89 -31.49 13.76
CA LYS A 343 -14.91 -31.30 12.72
C LYS A 343 -15.56 -29.94 12.88
N LEU A 344 -15.63 -29.18 11.78
CA LEU A 344 -16.34 -27.91 11.71
C LEU A 344 -17.82 -28.16 11.99
N VAL A 345 -18.37 -27.43 12.95
CA VAL A 345 -19.81 -27.40 13.23
C VAL A 345 -20.40 -26.24 12.44
N VAL A 346 -21.04 -26.56 11.32
CA VAL A 346 -21.83 -25.59 10.57
C VAL A 346 -23.15 -25.45 11.32
N SER A 347 -23.52 -24.23 11.70
CA SER A 347 -24.80 -23.96 12.37
C SER A 347 -25.95 -24.12 11.37
N GLU A 348 -26.36 -25.35 11.14
CA GLU A 348 -27.77 -25.65 10.86
C GLU A 348 -28.30 -26.20 12.18
N GLU A 349 -29.35 -25.57 12.73
CA GLU A 349 -30.00 -25.91 14.00
C GLU A 349 -29.33 -25.37 15.28
N LEU A 350 -29.77 -24.16 15.66
CA LEU A 350 -30.08 -23.82 17.05
C LEU A 350 -31.60 -23.68 17.18
#